data_AF-A0A535C3X1-F1
#
_entry.id   AF-A0A535C3X1-F1
#
_cell.length_a   1.000
_cell.length_b   1.000
_cell.length_c   1.000
_cell.angle_alpha   90.00
_cell.angle_beta   90.00
_cell.angle_gamma   90.00
#
_symmetry.space_group_name_H-M   'P 1'
#
loop_
_entity.id
_entity.type
_entity.pdbx_description
1 polymer ?
#
loop_
_entity_poly.entity_id
_entity_poly.type
_entity_poly.pdbx_seq_one_letter_code
_entity_poly.pdbx_strand_id
1 'polypeptide(L)'
;LNAQEATERINGKPLLAEGIADSIGDQTKKAGLKGNVVTIEPTGFEQIAFWITALAPLLLLGGILGAYLEFKIPGATWPGIISAICFALFFLGHYLAGLAGWEVVALFILGMVLVLIEILFFAHTTIVFGVLGVFLMLASLLWTMIDRYPGDNFLPTGEMLAMPLLNMFIAIVGSFIVIALLARYLPRTSIYRRFALMDSNPSGPSLAGVPRQFATALALTPGTQGTAVTVLRPSGKARFADHVVDVVTEGEFIAPQTPVTVIQTDVMRVVVKSAG
;
A
#
# COMPACT_ATOMS: atom_id res chain seq x y z
N LEU A 1 3.43 -45.23 -4.99
CA LEU A 1 4.31 -46.32 -5.46
C LEU A 1 5.75 -45.85 -5.35
N ASN A 2 6.54 -46.50 -4.51
CA ASN A 2 7.97 -46.21 -4.39
C ASN A 2 8.76 -46.96 -5.48
N ALA A 3 10.01 -46.54 -5.74
CA ALA A 3 10.84 -47.09 -6.82
C ALA A 3 11.01 -48.62 -6.76
N GLN A 4 11.02 -49.21 -5.56
CA GLN A 4 11.06 -50.67 -5.36
C GLN A 4 9.78 -51.37 -5.83
N GLU A 5 8.61 -50.84 -5.45
CA GLU A 5 7.31 -51.39 -5.84
C GLU A 5 7.08 -51.30 -7.36
N ALA A 6 7.63 -50.27 -8.01
CA ALA A 6 7.53 -50.10 -9.47
C ALA A 6 8.32 -51.18 -10.26
N THR A 7 9.34 -51.77 -9.64
CA THR A 7 10.18 -52.83 -10.24
C THR A 7 9.75 -54.25 -9.88
N GLU A 8 8.72 -54.39 -9.05
CA GLU A 8 8.23 -55.70 -8.62
C GLU A 8 7.68 -56.51 -9.82
N ARG A 9 7.99 -57.80 -9.85
CA ARG A 9 7.64 -58.67 -10.98
C ARG A 9 6.34 -59.41 -10.71
N ILE A 10 5.28 -59.05 -11.44
CA ILE A 10 4.02 -59.79 -11.47
C ILE A 10 3.95 -60.56 -12.79
N ASN A 11 3.78 -61.88 -12.74
CA ASN A 11 3.74 -62.76 -13.92
C ASN A 11 4.98 -62.64 -14.84
N GLY A 12 6.16 -62.44 -14.25
CA GLY A 12 7.44 -62.39 -14.98
C GLY A 12 7.71 -61.08 -15.73
N LYS A 13 6.84 -60.07 -15.61
CA LYS A 13 7.04 -58.72 -16.17
C LYS A 13 7.12 -57.69 -15.04
N PRO A 14 7.98 -56.67 -15.15
CA PRO A 14 8.00 -55.56 -14.20
C PRO A 14 6.67 -54.82 -14.22
N LEU A 15 6.22 -54.34 -13.06
CA LEU A 15 4.94 -53.64 -12.91
C LEU A 15 4.91 -52.34 -13.73
N LEU A 16 5.90 -51.46 -13.55
CA LEU A 16 5.96 -50.13 -14.19
C LEU A 16 7.39 -49.72 -14.62
N ALA A 17 8.45 -50.26 -14.01
CA ALA A 17 9.83 -49.89 -14.29
C ALA A 17 10.75 -51.11 -14.48
N GLU A 18 11.66 -51.05 -15.45
CA GLU A 18 12.56 -52.16 -15.82
C GLU A 18 13.71 -52.35 -14.81
N GLY A 19 14.05 -51.31 -14.03
CA GLY A 19 15.06 -51.37 -12.98
C GLY A 19 15.22 -50.03 -12.25
N ILE A 20 15.98 -50.05 -11.15
CA ILE A 20 16.37 -48.85 -10.39
C ILE A 20 17.81 -48.50 -10.75
N ALA A 21 18.09 -47.21 -10.94
CA ALA A 21 19.44 -46.71 -11.17
C ALA A 21 19.81 -45.72 -10.06
N ASP A 22 21.02 -45.85 -9.51
CA ASP A 22 21.49 -45.03 -8.38
C ASP A 22 22.04 -43.67 -8.83
N SER A 23 22.25 -43.49 -10.14
CA SER A 23 22.68 -42.23 -10.75
C SER A 23 22.25 -42.13 -12.20
N ILE A 24 22.21 -40.90 -12.75
CA ILE A 24 21.93 -40.65 -14.18
C ILE A 24 22.92 -41.43 -15.06
N GLY A 25 24.18 -41.55 -14.64
CA GLY A 25 25.19 -42.33 -15.34
C GLY A 25 24.89 -43.84 -15.37
N ASP A 26 24.42 -44.40 -14.24
CA ASP A 26 23.99 -45.79 -14.15
C ASP A 26 22.72 -46.06 -14.98
N GLN A 27 21.79 -45.09 -15.00
CA GLN A 27 20.59 -45.14 -15.83
C GLN A 27 20.93 -45.18 -17.32
N THR A 28 21.85 -44.33 -17.79
CA THR A 28 22.27 -44.32 -19.20
C THR A 28 22.93 -45.64 -19.63
N LYS A 29 23.71 -46.27 -18.73
CA LYS A 29 24.30 -47.59 -18.99
C LYS A 29 23.24 -48.68 -19.07
N LYS A 30 22.30 -48.71 -18.12
CA LYS A 30 21.19 -49.69 -18.09
C LYS A 30 20.23 -49.52 -19.27
N ALA A 31 19.98 -48.28 -19.71
CA ALA A 31 19.13 -47.97 -20.86
C ALA A 31 19.84 -48.12 -22.23
N GLY A 32 21.14 -48.47 -22.25
CA GLY A 32 21.90 -48.66 -23.49
C GLY A 32 22.15 -47.37 -24.29
N LEU A 33 22.02 -46.21 -23.66
CA LEU A 33 22.19 -44.91 -24.30
C LEU A 33 23.69 -44.59 -24.45
N LYS A 34 24.13 -44.36 -25.69
CA LYS A 34 25.55 -44.08 -26.05
C LYS A 34 25.86 -42.59 -26.24
N GLY A 35 24.94 -41.70 -25.86
CA GLY A 35 25.11 -40.24 -25.98
C GLY A 35 25.87 -39.64 -24.80
N ASN A 36 26.52 -38.48 -25.03
CA ASN A 36 27.07 -37.68 -23.94
C ASN A 36 25.93 -37.16 -23.06
N VAL A 37 25.98 -37.48 -21.77
CA VAL A 37 25.08 -36.89 -20.77
C VAL A 37 25.52 -35.45 -20.55
N VAL A 38 24.74 -34.52 -21.09
CA VAL A 38 24.91 -33.09 -20.81
C VAL A 38 23.95 -32.73 -19.69
N THR A 39 24.50 -32.55 -18.48
CA THR A 39 23.76 -31.95 -17.38
C THR A 39 23.61 -30.47 -17.63
N ILE A 40 22.37 -30.02 -17.80
CA ILE A 40 22.05 -28.59 -17.84
C ILE A 40 22.14 -28.10 -16.40
N GLU A 41 23.24 -27.43 -16.06
CA GLU A 41 23.33 -26.71 -14.80
C GLU A 41 22.46 -25.45 -14.90
N PRO A 42 21.66 -25.14 -13.87
CA PRO A 42 20.84 -23.94 -13.89
C PRO A 42 21.75 -22.72 -14.03
N THR A 43 21.42 -21.86 -15.00
CA THR A 43 22.17 -20.62 -15.22
C THR A 43 22.02 -19.68 -14.02
N GLY A 44 22.98 -18.76 -13.80
CA GLY A 44 22.94 -17.85 -12.64
C GLY A 44 21.64 -17.03 -12.51
N PHE A 45 20.94 -16.79 -13.62
CA PHE A 45 19.63 -16.13 -13.64
C PHE A 45 18.48 -17.03 -13.15
N GLU A 46 18.53 -18.33 -13.43
CA GLU A 46 17.56 -19.30 -12.89
C GLU A 46 17.69 -19.41 -11.37
N GLN A 47 18.92 -19.39 -10.84
CA GLN A 47 19.14 -19.43 -9.40
C GLN A 47 18.55 -18.20 -8.69
N ILE A 48 18.68 -17.01 -9.29
CA ILE A 48 18.04 -15.79 -8.78
C ILE A 48 16.51 -15.91 -8.85
N ALA A 49 15.95 -16.47 -9.93
CA ALA A 49 14.52 -16.68 -10.06
C ALA A 49 13.97 -17.59 -8.94
N PHE A 50 14.64 -18.71 -8.65
CA PHE A 50 14.27 -19.59 -7.53
C PHE A 50 14.30 -18.88 -6.18
N TRP A 51 15.32 -18.05 -5.92
CA TRP A 51 15.40 -17.26 -4.69
C TRP A 51 14.28 -16.24 -4.55
N ILE A 52 13.96 -15.52 -5.64
CA ILE A 52 12.87 -14.53 -5.66
C ILE A 52 11.52 -15.22 -5.45
N THR A 53 11.28 -16.35 -6.12
CA THR A 53 10.05 -17.15 -5.96
C THR A 53 9.92 -17.73 -4.55
N ALA A 54 11.03 -18.16 -3.93
CA ALA A 54 11.03 -18.60 -2.53
C ALA A 54 10.70 -17.47 -1.54
N LEU A 55 11.12 -16.23 -1.86
CA LEU A 55 10.83 -15.03 -1.09
C LEU A 55 9.50 -14.36 -1.48
N ALA A 56 8.71 -14.97 -2.37
CA ALA A 56 7.43 -14.44 -2.82
C ALA A 56 6.48 -13.97 -1.70
N PRO A 57 6.22 -14.73 -0.62
CA PRO A 57 5.31 -14.26 0.43
C PRO A 57 5.84 -13.01 1.16
N LEU A 58 7.16 -12.85 1.28
CA LEU A 58 7.79 -11.66 1.86
C LEU A 58 7.71 -10.46 0.91
N LEU A 59 7.90 -10.68 -0.39
CA LEU A 59 7.72 -9.65 -1.41
C LEU A 59 6.27 -9.16 -1.49
N LEU A 60 5.30 -10.09 -1.47
CA LEU A 60 3.88 -9.74 -1.41
C LEU A 60 3.55 -8.97 -0.14
N LEU A 61 4.05 -9.41 1.02
CA LEU A 61 3.87 -8.72 2.28
C LEU A 61 4.46 -7.30 2.22
N GLY A 62 5.69 -7.14 1.73
CA GLY A 62 6.32 -5.83 1.54
C GLY A 62 5.56 -4.93 0.58
N GLY A 63 5.06 -5.52 -0.52
CA GLY A 63 4.20 -4.86 -1.50
C GLY A 63 2.92 -4.30 -0.88
N ILE A 64 2.17 -5.15 -0.17
CA ILE A 64 0.92 -4.78 0.51
C ILE A 64 1.18 -3.73 1.60
N LEU A 65 2.25 -3.88 2.38
CA LEU A 65 2.62 -2.92 3.43
C LEU A 65 2.98 -1.55 2.85
N GLY A 66 3.78 -1.50 1.79
CA GLY A 66 4.16 -0.26 1.13
C GLY A 66 2.94 0.48 0.59
N ALA A 67 2.03 -0.24 -0.08
CA ALA A 67 0.78 0.32 -0.60
C ALA A 67 -0.14 0.84 0.52
N TYR A 68 -0.26 0.09 1.62
CA TYR A 68 -1.02 0.55 2.80
C TYR A 68 -0.43 1.81 3.42
N LEU A 69 0.90 1.88 3.52
CA LEU A 69 1.60 3.03 4.09
C LEU A 69 1.46 4.28 3.22
N GLU A 70 1.56 4.15 1.91
CA GLU A 70 1.29 5.24 0.97
C GLU A 70 -0.16 5.73 1.10
N PHE A 71 -1.12 4.81 1.21
CA PHE A 71 -2.53 5.17 1.42
C PHE A 71 -2.77 5.90 2.75
N LYS A 72 -2.10 5.50 3.83
CA LYS A 72 -2.28 6.08 5.17
C LYS A 72 -1.53 7.40 5.36
N ILE A 73 -0.44 7.62 4.62
CA ILE A 73 0.39 8.83 4.70
C ILE A 73 0.36 9.52 3.32
N PRO A 74 -0.69 10.30 3.04
CA PRO A 74 -0.75 11.09 1.81
C PRO A 74 0.50 11.96 1.67
N GLY A 75 1.07 12.01 0.47
CA GLY A 75 2.29 12.76 0.17
C GLY A 75 3.61 12.02 0.45
N ALA A 76 3.59 10.82 1.02
CA ALA A 76 4.79 9.97 1.13
C ALA A 76 4.92 9.04 -0.08
N THR A 77 5.78 9.37 -1.05
CA THR A 77 6.00 8.57 -2.26
C THR A 77 6.90 7.34 -2.04
N TRP A 78 7.78 7.39 -1.03
CA TRP A 78 8.73 6.29 -0.77
C TRP A 78 8.08 4.93 -0.49
N PRO A 79 7.03 4.82 0.35
CA PRO A 79 6.32 3.55 0.55
C PRO A 79 5.71 2.99 -0.76
N GLY A 80 5.21 3.86 -1.63
CA GLY A 80 4.69 3.48 -2.94
C GLY A 80 5.76 2.93 -3.87
N ILE A 81 6.93 3.57 -3.92
CA ILE A 81 8.09 3.08 -4.69
C ILE A 81 8.53 1.69 -4.18
N ILE A 82 8.61 1.50 -2.85
CA ILE A 82 8.95 0.21 -2.26
C ILE A 82 7.91 -0.85 -2.65
N SER A 83 6.63 -0.51 -2.58
CA SER A 83 5.54 -1.39 -3.00
C SER A 83 5.69 -1.83 -4.46
N ALA A 84 5.91 -0.87 -5.35
CA ALA A 84 6.11 -1.11 -6.78
C ALA A 84 7.32 -2.01 -7.05
N ILE A 85 8.45 -1.79 -6.36
CA ILE A 85 9.64 -2.64 -6.46
C ILE A 85 9.34 -4.06 -5.99
N CYS A 86 8.66 -4.22 -4.86
CA CYS A 86 8.29 -5.53 -4.33
C CYS A 86 7.40 -6.33 -5.30
N PHE A 87 6.35 -5.69 -5.84
CA PHE A 87 5.50 -6.35 -6.84
C PHE A 87 6.24 -6.60 -8.15
N ALA A 88 7.08 -5.68 -8.62
CA ALA A 88 7.87 -5.87 -9.83
C ALA A 88 8.83 -7.05 -9.70
N LEU A 89 9.54 -7.18 -8.57
CA LEU A 89 10.40 -8.33 -8.29
C LEU A 89 9.61 -9.62 -8.20
N PHE A 90 8.44 -9.59 -7.56
CA PHE A 90 7.54 -10.74 -7.49
C PHE A 90 7.15 -11.24 -8.89
N PHE A 91 6.62 -10.37 -9.75
CA PHE A 91 6.23 -10.76 -11.12
C PHE A 91 7.44 -11.16 -11.95
N LEU A 92 8.57 -10.46 -11.83
CA LEU A 92 9.80 -10.78 -12.57
C LEU A 92 10.36 -12.16 -12.20
N GLY A 93 10.36 -12.52 -10.91
CA GLY A 93 10.82 -13.85 -10.46
C GLY A 93 9.98 -14.98 -11.06
N HIS A 94 8.67 -14.83 -11.08
CA HIS A 94 7.75 -15.83 -11.64
C HIS A 94 7.78 -15.84 -13.18
N TYR A 95 8.04 -14.70 -13.82
CA TYR A 95 8.27 -14.62 -15.27
C TYR A 95 9.55 -15.36 -15.66
N LEU A 96 10.66 -15.12 -14.95
CA LEU A 96 11.95 -15.78 -15.19
C LEU A 96 11.90 -17.29 -14.89
N ALA A 97 11.10 -17.70 -13.90
CA ALA A 97 10.85 -19.10 -13.61
C ALA A 97 9.94 -19.80 -14.64
N GLY A 98 9.44 -19.06 -15.65
CA GLY A 98 8.56 -19.60 -16.70
C GLY A 98 7.14 -19.90 -16.24
N LEU A 99 6.75 -19.41 -15.06
CA LEU A 99 5.46 -19.72 -14.43
C LEU A 99 4.34 -18.80 -14.91
N ALA A 100 4.68 -17.57 -15.29
CA ALA A 100 3.70 -16.54 -15.64
C ALA A 100 4.17 -15.67 -16.81
N GLY A 101 3.24 -15.26 -17.67
CA GLY A 101 3.49 -14.36 -18.79
C GLY A 101 3.21 -12.88 -18.45
N TRP A 102 3.20 -12.03 -19.48
CA TRP A 102 2.89 -10.60 -19.32
C TRP A 102 1.39 -10.34 -19.07
N GLU A 103 0.53 -11.33 -19.35
CA GLU A 103 -0.93 -11.20 -19.20
C GLU A 103 -1.33 -10.96 -17.74
N VAL A 104 -0.68 -11.65 -16.79
CA VAL A 104 -0.97 -11.47 -15.36
C VAL A 104 -0.57 -10.08 -14.88
N VAL A 105 0.55 -9.54 -15.38
CA VAL A 105 1.02 -8.19 -15.01
C VAL A 105 0.03 -7.15 -15.52
N ALA A 106 -0.43 -7.30 -16.77
CA ALA A 106 -1.45 -6.44 -17.34
C ALA A 106 -2.76 -6.50 -16.55
N LEU A 107 -3.17 -7.69 -16.11
CA LEU A 107 -4.38 -7.88 -15.30
C LEU A 107 -4.25 -7.25 -13.90
N PHE A 108 -3.07 -7.31 -13.29
CA PHE A 108 -2.78 -6.61 -12.03
C PHE A 108 -2.87 -5.09 -12.18
N ILE A 109 -2.24 -4.54 -13.21
CA ILE A 109 -2.26 -3.09 -13.50
C ILE A 109 -3.68 -2.63 -13.80
N LEU A 110 -4.45 -3.40 -14.58
CA LEU A 110 -5.85 -3.12 -14.84
C LEU A 110 -6.66 -3.07 -13.53
N GLY A 111 -6.44 -4.03 -12.64
CA GLY A 111 -7.06 -4.03 -11.31
C GLY A 111 -6.70 -2.78 -10.49
N MET A 112 -5.43 -2.39 -10.48
CA MET A 112 -4.96 -1.16 -9.83
C MET A 112 -5.61 0.10 -10.41
N VAL A 113 -5.71 0.21 -11.73
CA VAL A 113 -6.37 1.33 -12.41
C VAL A 113 -7.86 1.41 -12.03
N LEU A 114 -8.56 0.28 -11.94
CA LEU A 114 -9.97 0.27 -11.50
C LEU A 114 -10.13 0.75 -10.05
N VAL A 115 -9.21 0.35 -9.15
CA VAL A 115 -9.19 0.86 -7.78
C VAL A 115 -8.94 2.37 -7.75
N LEU A 116 -7.99 2.86 -8.56
CA LEU A 116 -7.71 4.30 -8.66
C LEU A 116 -8.91 5.08 -9.22
N ILE A 117 -9.60 4.54 -10.23
CA ILE A 117 -10.82 5.15 -10.78
C ILE A 117 -11.90 5.27 -9.70
N GLU A 118 -12.12 4.21 -8.91
CA GLU A 118 -13.09 4.26 -7.82
C GLU A 118 -12.72 5.37 -6.81
N ILE A 119 -11.47 5.41 -6.36
CA ILE A 119 -11.00 6.37 -5.36
C ILE A 119 -11.06 7.82 -5.89
N LEU A 120 -10.75 8.05 -7.16
CA LEU A 120 -10.71 9.41 -7.74
C LEU A 120 -12.09 9.94 -8.16
N PHE A 121 -12.97 9.09 -8.70
CA PHE A 121 -14.23 9.53 -9.32
C PHE A 121 -15.47 9.17 -8.50
N PHE A 122 -15.46 8.05 -7.78
CA PHE A 122 -16.66 7.43 -7.24
C PHE A 122 -16.63 7.16 -5.73
N ALA A 123 -15.62 7.67 -5.02
CA ALA A 123 -15.35 7.40 -3.61
C ALA A 123 -16.55 7.56 -2.65
N HIS A 124 -17.60 8.29 -3.05
CA HIS A 124 -18.81 8.56 -2.26
C HIS A 124 -20.09 7.89 -2.80
N THR A 125 -20.04 7.15 -3.91
CA THR A 125 -21.24 6.68 -4.64
C THR A 125 -21.24 5.19 -4.94
N THR A 126 -20.11 4.59 -5.32
CA THR A 126 -20.03 3.16 -5.66
C THR A 126 -18.78 2.50 -5.07
N ILE A 127 -18.85 1.18 -4.87
CA ILE A 127 -17.72 0.32 -4.43
C ILE A 127 -17.46 -0.82 -5.45
N VAL A 128 -18.16 -0.80 -6.59
CA VAL A 128 -18.13 -1.89 -7.59
C VAL A 128 -16.77 -1.96 -8.30
N PHE A 129 -16.25 -0.82 -8.74
CA PHE A 129 -14.96 -0.78 -9.45
C PHE A 129 -13.80 -1.06 -8.51
N GLY A 130 -13.89 -0.60 -7.26
CA GLY A 130 -12.91 -0.90 -6.22
C GLY A 130 -12.84 -2.39 -5.91
N VAL A 131 -14.00 -3.03 -5.66
CA VAL A 131 -14.05 -4.47 -5.37
C VAL A 131 -13.60 -5.30 -6.57
N LEU A 132 -14.05 -4.96 -7.78
CA LEU A 132 -13.63 -5.66 -8.99
C LEU A 132 -12.12 -5.50 -9.22
N GLY A 133 -11.58 -4.29 -9.00
CA GLY A 133 -10.15 -4.02 -9.15
C GLY A 133 -9.30 -4.82 -8.15
N VAL A 134 -9.68 -4.85 -6.87
CA VAL A 134 -9.02 -5.69 -5.86
C VAL A 134 -9.14 -7.17 -6.20
N PHE A 135 -10.30 -7.63 -6.67
CA PHE A 135 -10.48 -9.01 -7.10
C PHE A 135 -9.54 -9.38 -8.26
N LEU A 136 -9.41 -8.52 -9.28
CA LEU A 136 -8.47 -8.73 -10.38
C LEU A 136 -7.02 -8.75 -9.90
N MET A 137 -6.63 -7.85 -8.99
CA MET A 137 -5.29 -7.88 -8.40
C MET A 137 -5.01 -9.21 -7.70
N LEU A 138 -5.92 -9.66 -6.82
CA LEU A 138 -5.76 -10.94 -6.11
C LEU A 138 -5.75 -12.14 -7.07
N ALA A 139 -6.61 -12.14 -8.08
CA ALA A 139 -6.65 -13.17 -9.11
C ALA A 139 -5.34 -13.22 -9.91
N SER A 140 -4.75 -12.08 -10.26
CA SER A 140 -3.45 -12.00 -10.92
C SER A 140 -2.33 -12.56 -10.04
N LEU A 141 -2.28 -12.17 -8.76
CA LEU A 141 -1.26 -12.66 -7.83
C LEU A 141 -1.34 -14.18 -7.67
N LEU A 142 -2.55 -14.74 -7.54
CA LEU A 142 -2.75 -16.18 -7.51
C LEU A 142 -2.34 -16.84 -8.83
N TRP A 143 -2.78 -16.29 -9.96
CA TRP A 143 -2.45 -16.83 -11.28
C TRP A 143 -0.94 -16.87 -11.53
N THR A 144 -0.22 -15.86 -11.03
CA THR A 144 1.25 -15.76 -11.15
C THR A 144 1.98 -16.89 -10.45
N MET A 145 1.40 -17.43 -9.37
CA MET A 145 1.98 -18.53 -8.59
C MET A 145 1.55 -19.91 -9.08
N ILE A 146 0.62 -20.01 -10.04
CA ILE A 146 0.13 -21.29 -10.54
C ILE A 146 1.05 -21.76 -11.67
N ASP A 147 1.76 -22.86 -11.43
CA ASP A 147 2.57 -23.52 -12.45
C ASP A 147 1.66 -24.02 -13.58
N ARG A 148 1.84 -23.49 -14.79
CA ARG A 148 1.15 -23.92 -16.01
C ARG A 148 2.15 -24.56 -16.95
N TYR A 149 2.08 -25.87 -17.12
CA TYR A 149 2.81 -26.51 -18.22
C TYR A 149 2.02 -26.32 -19.54
N PRO A 150 2.72 -26.08 -20.67
CA PRO A 150 2.07 -25.99 -21.97
C PRO A 150 1.39 -27.32 -22.31
N GLY A 151 0.05 -27.33 -22.30
CA GLY A 151 -0.79 -28.51 -22.56
C GLY A 151 -1.75 -28.89 -21.42
N ASP A 152 -1.61 -28.27 -20.24
CA ASP A 152 -2.52 -28.51 -19.12
C ASP A 152 -3.88 -27.81 -19.29
N ASN A 153 -4.92 -28.41 -18.67
CA ASN A 153 -6.26 -27.86 -18.66
C ASN A 153 -6.29 -26.43 -18.10
N PHE A 154 -7.22 -25.61 -18.61
CA PHE A 154 -7.38 -24.23 -18.15
C PHE A 154 -7.75 -24.11 -16.65
N LEU A 155 -8.27 -25.18 -16.06
CA LEU A 155 -8.63 -25.25 -14.65
C LEU A 155 -7.53 -25.95 -13.83
N PRO A 156 -6.91 -25.26 -12.86
CA PRO A 156 -5.88 -25.84 -12.02
C PRO A 156 -6.47 -26.90 -11.07
N THR A 157 -5.72 -27.97 -10.84
CA THR A 157 -6.06 -29.02 -9.88
C THR A 157 -5.96 -28.47 -8.44
N GLY A 158 -6.77 -28.96 -7.51
CA GLY A 158 -6.81 -28.45 -6.13
C GLY A 158 -5.46 -28.50 -5.40
N GLU A 159 -4.62 -29.50 -5.69
CA GLU A 159 -3.27 -29.61 -5.13
C GLU A 159 -2.31 -28.53 -5.64
N MET A 160 -2.46 -28.09 -6.91
CA MET A 160 -1.64 -27.01 -7.49
C MET A 160 -1.99 -25.64 -6.90
N LEU A 161 -3.20 -25.49 -6.36
CA LEU A 161 -3.63 -24.26 -5.69
C LEU A 161 -3.18 -24.19 -4.23
N ALA A 162 -2.85 -25.31 -3.58
CA ALA A 162 -2.59 -25.35 -2.14
C ALA A 162 -1.40 -24.45 -1.73
N MET A 163 -0.28 -24.54 -2.46
CA MET A 163 0.92 -23.74 -2.18
C MET A 163 0.72 -22.24 -2.50
N PRO A 164 0.16 -21.84 -3.66
CA PRO A 164 -0.22 -20.47 -3.94
C PRO A 164 -1.17 -19.86 -2.89
N LEU A 165 -2.21 -20.59 -2.50
CA LEU A 165 -3.16 -20.13 -1.48
C LEU A 165 -2.48 -19.94 -0.13
N LEU A 166 -1.59 -20.87 0.26
CA LEU A 166 -0.85 -20.77 1.52
C LEU A 166 0.09 -19.55 1.51
N ASN A 167 0.84 -19.34 0.43
CA ASN A 167 1.73 -18.18 0.30
C ASN A 167 0.94 -16.86 0.35
N MET A 168 -0.18 -16.80 -0.37
CA MET A 168 -1.07 -15.64 -0.34
C MET A 168 -1.67 -15.42 1.05
N PHE A 169 -2.10 -16.50 1.73
CA PHE A 169 -2.64 -16.44 3.08
C PHE A 169 -1.60 -15.92 4.08
N ILE A 170 -0.37 -16.44 4.04
CA ILE A 170 0.75 -15.98 4.88
C ILE A 170 1.04 -14.51 4.60
N ALA A 171 1.09 -14.09 3.33
CA ALA A 171 1.35 -12.71 2.96
C ALA A 171 0.24 -11.76 3.46
N ILE A 172 -1.04 -12.12 3.26
CA ILE A 172 -2.19 -11.33 3.69
C ILE A 172 -2.26 -11.25 5.22
N VAL A 173 -2.26 -12.39 5.91
CA VAL A 173 -2.34 -12.43 7.38
C VAL A 173 -1.11 -11.76 8.01
N GLY A 174 0.09 -12.04 7.49
CA GLY A 174 1.32 -11.40 7.94
C GLY A 174 1.28 -9.89 7.74
N SER A 175 0.78 -9.42 6.59
CA SER A 175 0.55 -7.99 6.35
C SER A 175 -0.44 -7.41 7.34
N PHE A 176 -1.58 -8.07 7.60
CA PHE A 176 -2.55 -7.60 8.60
C PHE A 176 -1.96 -7.50 10.00
N ILE A 177 -1.16 -8.47 10.44
CA ILE A 177 -0.49 -8.43 11.74
C ILE A 177 0.47 -7.24 11.81
N VAL A 178 1.33 -7.08 10.79
CA VAL A 178 2.29 -5.97 10.76
C VAL A 178 1.57 -4.63 10.66
N ILE A 179 0.51 -4.52 9.85
CA ILE A 179 -0.35 -3.33 9.75
C ILE A 179 -1.00 -3.03 11.08
N ALA A 180 -1.52 -4.02 11.81
CA ALA A 180 -2.16 -3.81 13.11
C ALA A 180 -1.15 -3.30 14.16
N LEU A 181 0.06 -3.87 14.18
CA LEU A 181 1.16 -3.37 15.00
C LEU A 181 1.50 -1.95 14.61
N LEU A 182 1.72 -1.70 13.32
CA LEU A 182 2.08 -0.38 12.82
C LEU A 182 0.96 0.63 13.11
N ALA A 183 -0.32 0.28 12.93
CA ALA A 183 -1.43 1.16 13.25
C ALA A 183 -1.50 1.51 14.75
N ARG A 184 -1.03 0.64 15.65
CA ARG A 184 -0.93 0.91 17.08
C ARG A 184 0.27 1.82 17.43
N TYR A 185 1.41 1.64 16.76
CA TYR A 185 2.65 2.36 17.10
C TYR A 185 2.87 3.64 16.27
N LEU A 186 2.42 3.67 15.02
CA LEU A 186 2.61 4.76 14.06
C LEU A 186 2.00 6.11 14.51
N PRO A 187 0.81 6.18 15.16
CA PRO A 187 0.27 7.45 15.67
C PRO A 187 1.16 8.10 16.74
N ARG A 188 2.06 7.33 17.38
CA ARG A 188 3.02 7.84 18.37
C ARG A 188 4.36 8.27 17.77
N THR A 189 4.57 8.08 16.46
CA THR A 189 5.82 8.43 15.79
C THR A 189 5.80 9.85 15.23
N SER A 190 6.93 10.56 15.33
CA SER A 190 7.12 11.94 14.84
C SER A 190 6.84 12.10 13.35
N ILE A 191 7.00 11.02 12.58
CA ILE A 191 6.81 10.97 11.12
C ILE A 191 5.34 11.16 10.76
N TYR A 192 4.43 10.38 11.36
CA TYR A 192 2.99 10.54 11.14
C TYR A 192 2.52 11.93 11.57
N ARG A 193 3.03 12.44 12.70
CA ARG A 193 2.70 13.78 13.19
C ARG A 193 3.19 14.89 12.23
N ARG A 194 4.40 14.78 11.67
CA ARG A 194 4.92 15.75 10.68
C ARG A 194 4.07 15.79 9.40
N PHE A 195 3.68 14.64 8.88
CA PHE A 195 2.88 14.57 7.64
C PHE A 195 1.40 14.92 7.89
N ALA A 196 0.79 14.44 8.98
CA ALA A 196 -0.58 14.79 9.34
C ALA A 196 -0.74 16.28 9.70
N LEU A 197 0.28 16.93 10.29
CA LEU A 197 0.28 18.39 10.50
C LEU A 197 0.50 19.18 9.21
N MET A 198 1.07 18.59 8.16
CA MET A 198 1.17 19.22 6.84
C MET A 198 -0.19 19.21 6.12
N ASP A 199 -1.01 18.15 6.27
CA ASP A 199 -2.36 18.07 5.67
C ASP A 199 -3.46 18.80 6.46
N SER A 200 -3.25 19.06 7.75
CA SER A 200 -4.24 19.77 8.60
C SER A 200 -4.33 21.28 8.36
N ASN A 201 -3.70 21.81 7.30
CA ASN A 201 -3.88 23.19 6.87
C ASN A 201 -4.44 23.22 5.44
N PRO A 202 -5.75 22.99 5.22
CA PRO A 202 -6.42 23.68 4.15
C PRO A 202 -6.38 25.15 4.55
N SER A 203 -5.31 25.83 4.13
CA SER A 203 -5.34 27.29 4.04
C SER A 203 -6.42 27.57 3.01
N GLY A 204 -7.65 27.76 3.50
CA GLY A 204 -8.73 28.33 2.72
C GLY A 204 -8.24 29.61 2.06
N PRO A 205 -8.86 30.03 0.95
CA PRO A 205 -8.35 31.10 0.09
C PRO A 205 -8.38 32.43 0.83
N SER A 206 -7.33 32.68 1.60
CA SER A 206 -7.06 33.94 2.26
C SER A 206 -5.61 34.27 1.98
N LEU A 207 -5.43 34.88 0.81
CA LEU A 207 -4.39 35.86 0.51
C LEU A 207 -2.96 35.34 0.64
N ALA A 208 -2.42 34.99 -0.52
CA ALA A 208 -0.99 35.05 -0.78
C ALA A 208 -0.40 36.36 -0.24
N GLY A 209 0.71 36.23 0.50
CA GLY A 209 1.63 37.35 0.71
C GLY A 209 1.45 38.14 2.01
N VAL A 210 1.54 37.51 3.17
CA VAL A 210 2.15 38.14 4.35
C VAL A 210 2.96 37.08 5.10
N PRO A 211 4.25 37.30 5.42
CA PRO A 211 5.01 36.35 6.22
C PRO A 211 4.33 36.21 7.57
N ARG A 212 3.83 35.01 7.89
CA ARG A 212 3.46 34.64 9.25
C ARG A 212 4.74 34.55 10.08
N GLN A 213 5.23 35.71 10.50
CA GLN A 213 5.84 35.79 11.82
C GLN A 213 4.72 35.43 12.78
N PHE A 214 4.77 34.21 13.30
CA PHE A 214 4.17 33.91 14.58
C PHE A 214 4.80 34.87 15.58
N ALA A 215 4.24 36.07 15.68
CA ALA A 215 4.36 36.91 16.85
C ALA A 215 3.62 36.15 17.94
N THR A 216 4.37 35.28 18.60
CA THR A 216 4.14 34.86 19.97
C THR A 216 3.52 36.03 20.74
N ALA A 217 2.26 35.84 21.14
CA ALA A 217 1.61 36.58 22.20
C ALA A 217 1.70 38.13 22.09
N LEU A 218 0.80 38.74 21.31
CA LEU A 218 0.09 39.83 21.96
C LEU A 218 -0.75 39.18 23.06
N ALA A 219 -0.27 39.30 24.30
CA ALA A 219 -1.06 38.99 25.49
C ALA A 219 -2.18 40.03 25.60
N LEU A 220 -3.15 39.94 24.69
CA LEU A 220 -4.40 40.69 24.79
C LEU A 220 -5.05 40.22 26.09
N THR A 221 -5.00 41.06 27.12
CA THR A 221 -5.72 40.79 28.35
C THR A 221 -7.20 41.13 28.14
N PRO A 222 -8.12 40.41 28.80
CA PRO A 222 -9.50 40.85 28.90
C PRO A 222 -9.56 42.31 29.37
N GLY A 223 -10.35 43.13 28.70
CA GLY A 223 -10.44 44.58 28.90
C GLY A 223 -9.65 45.41 27.89
N THR A 224 -8.82 44.81 27.02
CA THR A 224 -8.11 45.55 25.97
C THR A 224 -9.09 46.13 24.95
N GLN A 225 -8.98 47.43 24.67
CA GLN A 225 -9.78 48.12 23.66
C GLN A 225 -9.13 48.07 22.29
N GLY A 226 -9.96 47.94 21.26
CA GLY A 226 -9.56 47.93 19.86
C GLY A 226 -10.64 48.50 18.97
N THR A 227 -10.46 48.37 17.66
CA THR A 227 -11.41 48.86 16.66
C THR A 227 -11.68 47.80 15.62
N ALA A 228 -12.95 47.54 15.31
CA ALA A 228 -13.33 46.63 14.25
C ALA A 228 -12.80 47.13 12.90
N VAL A 229 -12.08 46.29 12.16
CA VAL A 229 -11.58 46.61 10.82
C VAL A 229 -12.57 46.13 9.76
N THR A 230 -13.19 44.97 10.00
CA THR A 230 -14.27 44.43 9.17
C THR A 230 -15.57 44.42 9.94
N VAL A 231 -16.66 44.16 9.23
CA VAL A 231 -17.90 43.69 9.86
C VAL A 231 -17.60 42.45 10.69
N LEU A 232 -18.13 42.37 11.91
CA LEU A 232 -18.06 41.18 12.76
C LEU A 232 -19.45 40.51 12.80
N ARG A 233 -19.58 39.31 12.19
CA ARG A 233 -20.82 38.47 12.17
C ARG A 233 -20.54 36.98 11.93
N PRO A 234 -20.34 36.15 12.97
CA PRO A 234 -19.80 36.52 14.27
C PRO A 234 -18.27 36.68 14.22
N SER A 235 -17.61 36.27 13.14
CA SER A 235 -16.16 36.44 12.96
C SER A 235 -15.82 37.67 12.12
N GLY A 236 -14.63 38.19 12.31
CA GLY A 236 -14.03 39.24 11.49
C GLY A 236 -12.68 39.66 12.05
N LYS A 237 -12.20 40.85 11.67
CA LYS A 237 -10.89 41.37 12.10
C LYS A 237 -11.05 42.63 12.93
N ALA A 238 -10.29 42.71 14.02
CA ALA A 238 -10.18 43.92 14.83
C ALA A 238 -8.71 44.31 15.00
N ARG A 239 -8.46 45.61 15.10
CA ARG A 239 -7.15 46.19 15.34
C ARG A 239 -7.00 46.50 16.82
N PHE A 240 -5.94 45.99 17.44
CA PHE A 240 -5.51 46.31 18.79
C PHE A 240 -4.09 46.87 18.71
N ALA A 241 -3.91 48.12 19.14
CA ALA A 241 -2.69 48.88 18.87
C ALA A 241 -2.31 48.81 17.37
N ASP A 242 -1.10 48.37 17.04
CA ASP A 242 -0.63 48.27 15.65
C ASP A 242 -0.91 46.91 14.99
N HIS A 243 -1.64 46.01 15.65
CA HIS A 243 -1.83 44.64 15.18
C HIS A 243 -3.29 44.38 14.80
N VAL A 244 -3.51 43.70 13.67
CA VAL A 244 -4.83 43.23 13.25
C VAL A 244 -4.93 41.74 13.58
N VAL A 245 -5.93 41.37 14.37
CA VAL A 245 -6.16 39.99 14.82
C VAL A 245 -7.57 39.54 14.43
N ASP A 246 -7.73 38.22 14.24
CA ASP A 246 -9.04 37.62 14.02
C ASP A 246 -9.80 37.54 15.36
N VAL A 247 -11.03 38.03 15.36
CA VAL A 247 -11.89 38.11 16.54
C VAL A 247 -13.26 37.52 16.27
N VAL A 248 -13.92 37.09 17.34
CA VAL A 248 -15.28 36.55 17.30
C VAL A 248 -16.16 37.29 18.31
N THR A 249 -17.37 37.67 17.91
CA THR A 249 -18.41 38.23 18.79
C THR A 249 -19.30 37.13 19.36
N GLU A 250 -19.94 37.34 20.51
CA GLU A 250 -20.93 36.41 21.10
C GLU A 250 -22.30 36.41 20.36
N GLY A 251 -22.31 36.76 19.07
CA GLY A 251 -23.52 36.82 18.24
C GLY A 251 -24.00 38.25 17.93
N GLU A 252 -23.32 39.27 18.46
CA GLU A 252 -23.60 40.67 18.12
C GLU A 252 -23.10 41.03 16.72
N PHE A 253 -23.84 41.88 16.02
CA PHE A 253 -23.35 42.52 14.81
C PHE A 253 -22.58 43.79 15.17
N ILE A 254 -21.31 43.84 14.78
CA ILE A 254 -20.47 45.04 14.95
C ILE A 254 -20.03 45.55 13.58
N ALA A 255 -20.28 46.83 13.32
CA ALA A 255 -19.89 47.48 12.08
C ALA A 255 -18.38 47.76 12.03
N PRO A 256 -17.79 47.95 10.84
CA PRO A 256 -16.42 48.42 10.73
C PRO A 256 -16.25 49.78 11.42
N GLN A 257 -15.05 50.04 11.93
CA GLN A 257 -14.67 51.24 12.67
C GLN A 257 -15.37 51.42 14.04
N THR A 258 -16.13 50.43 14.51
CA THR A 258 -16.71 50.46 15.85
C THR A 258 -15.69 50.05 16.93
N PRO A 259 -15.62 50.76 18.07
CA PRO A 259 -14.80 50.36 19.22
C PRO A 259 -15.25 49.01 19.80
N VAL A 260 -14.29 48.13 20.08
CA VAL A 260 -14.53 46.80 20.65
C VAL A 260 -13.64 46.53 21.85
N THR A 261 -14.12 45.72 22.78
CA THR A 261 -13.37 45.32 23.98
C THR A 261 -13.24 43.82 24.04
N VAL A 262 -12.02 43.33 24.33
CA VAL A 262 -11.75 41.90 24.55
C VAL A 262 -12.43 41.44 25.83
N ILE A 263 -13.26 40.41 25.73
CA ILE A 263 -13.91 39.79 26.91
C ILE A 263 -13.24 38.49 27.32
N GLN A 264 -12.70 37.75 26.35
CA GLN A 264 -12.06 36.47 26.61
C GLN A 264 -10.96 36.22 25.56
N THR A 265 -9.84 35.67 26.03
CA THR A 265 -8.77 35.19 25.16
C THR A 265 -8.57 33.70 25.41
N ASP A 266 -8.78 32.90 24.37
CA ASP A 266 -8.47 31.48 24.35
C ASP A 266 -7.28 31.25 23.39
N VAL A 267 -6.59 30.13 23.53
CA VAL A 267 -5.39 29.78 22.73
C VAL A 267 -5.69 29.80 21.22
N MET A 268 -6.96 29.60 20.84
CA MET A 268 -7.39 29.54 19.44
C MET A 268 -8.32 30.69 18.99
N ARG A 269 -8.78 31.58 19.89
CA ARG A 269 -9.70 32.68 19.52
C ARG A 269 -9.73 33.82 20.53
N VAL A 270 -9.92 35.05 20.04
CA VAL A 270 -10.15 36.24 20.85
C VAL A 270 -11.62 36.64 20.72
N VAL A 271 -12.34 36.67 21.84
CA VAL A 271 -13.75 37.03 21.89
C VAL A 271 -13.88 38.51 22.26
N VAL A 272 -14.70 39.25 21.51
CA VAL A 272 -14.90 40.70 21.67
C VAL A 272 -16.37 41.06 21.74
N LYS A 273 -16.68 42.16 22.42
CA LYS A 273 -18.00 42.81 22.39
C LYS A 273 -17.89 44.26 21.97
N SER A 274 -19.02 44.85 21.57
CA SER A 274 -19.08 46.30 21.35
C SER A 274 -18.68 47.05 22.63
N ALA A 275 -17.84 48.08 22.52
CA ALA A 275 -17.44 48.88 23.68
C ALA A 275 -18.49 49.95 24.06
N GLY A 276 -19.77 49.68 23.79
CA GLY A 276 -20.92 50.54 24.08
C GLY A 276 -21.91 49.87 25.03
#